data_AF-A0A3N5X9S6-F1
#
_entry.id   AF-A0A3N5X9S6-F1
#
_cell.length_a   1.000
_cell.length_b   1.000
_cell.length_c   1.000
_cell.angle_alpha   90.00
_cell.angle_beta   90.00
_cell.angle_gamma   90.00
#
_symmetry.space_group_name_H-M   'P 1'
#
loop_
_entity.id
_entity.type
_entity.pdbx_description
1 polymer ?
#
loop_
_entity_poly.entity_id
_entity_poly.type
_entity_poly.pdbx_seq_one_letter_code
_entity_poly.pdbx_strand_id
1 'polypeptide(L)' 'MTVAIASGKGGTGKTTVAVNLARVLNAPVQLFDCDVEEPNVHLFLKGTARGEDV' A
#
# COMPACT_ATOMS: atom_id res chain seq x y z
N MET A 1 -14.85 -1.12 4.25
CA MET A 1 -14.61 -2.16 3.22
C MET A 1 -13.12 -2.45 3.21
N THR A 2 -12.73 -3.73 3.13
CA THR A 2 -11.32 -4.14 3.06
C THR A 2 -11.05 -4.77 1.69
N VAL A 3 -9.99 -4.35 1.01
CA VAL A 3 -9.58 -4.85 -0.30
C VAL A 3 -8.15 -5.35 -0.19
N ALA A 4 -7.90 -6.61 -0.56
CA ALA A 4 -6.58 -7.19 -0.61
C ALA A 4 -6.06 -7.25 -2.06
N ILE A 5 -4.87 -6.71 -2.29
CA ILE A 5 -4.17 -6.83 -3.58
C ILE A 5 -3.09 -7.91 -3.42
N ALA A 6 -3.31 -9.07 -4.02
CA ALA A 6 -2.43 -10.23 -3.91
C ALA A 6 -1.94 -10.72 -5.29
N SER A 7 -0.84 -11.47 -5.31
CA SER A 7 -0.29 -12.09 -6.53
C SER A 7 0.51 -13.34 -6.19
N GLY A 8 0.61 -14.29 -7.12
CA GLY A 8 1.39 -15.51 -6.91
C GLY A 8 2.91 -15.39 -7.16
N LYS A 9 3.42 -14.23 -7.61
CA LYS A 9 4.85 -14.01 -7.93
C LYS A 9 5.29 -12.57 -7.63
N GLY A 10 6.59 -12.37 -7.43
CA GLY A 10 7.21 -11.03 -7.41
C GLY A 10 7.12 -10.34 -8.78
N GLY A 11 7.13 -9.00 -8.80
CA GLY A 11 7.19 -8.21 -10.05
C GLY A 11 5.89 -8.09 -10.85
N THR A 12 4.75 -8.62 -10.38
CA THR A 12 3.46 -8.55 -11.11
C THR A 12 2.71 -7.22 -10.94
N GLY A 13 3.32 -6.22 -10.30
CA GLY A 13 2.73 -4.89 -10.13
C GLY A 13 1.72 -4.73 -8.98
N LYS A 14 1.73 -5.62 -7.97
CA LYS A 14 0.85 -5.49 -6.77
C LYS A 14 0.89 -4.09 -6.17
N THR A 15 2.09 -3.60 -5.87
CA THR A 15 2.31 -2.28 -5.27
C THR A 15 1.78 -1.18 -6.18
N THR A 16 2.04 -1.25 -7.49
CA THR A 16 1.55 -0.29 -8.48
C THR A 16 0.03 -0.18 -8.45
N VAL A 17 -0.69 -1.31 -8.42
CA VAL A 17 -2.15 -1.31 -8.35
C VAL A 17 -2.62 -0.76 -6.99
N ALA A 18 -2.01 -1.19 -5.89
CA ALA A 18 -2.41 -0.78 -4.54
C ALA A 18 -2.26 0.73 -4.32
N VAL A 19 -1.12 1.33 -4.71
CA VAL A 19 -0.86 2.77 -4.51
C VAL A 19 -1.77 3.62 -5.39
N ASN A 20 -2.00 3.22 -6.65
CA ASN A 20 -2.87 3.97 -7.55
C ASN A 20 -4.34 3.85 -7.13
N LEU A 21 -4.79 2.68 -6.68
CA LEU A 21 -6.13 2.52 -6.12
C LEU A 21 -6.34 3.43 -4.91
N ALA A 22 -5.40 3.44 -3.96
CA ALA A 22 -5.45 4.35 -2.82
C ALA A 22 -5.46 5.82 -3.23
N ARG A 23 -4.78 6.19 -4.34
CA ARG A 23 -4.66 7.57 -4.83
C ARG A 23 -5.92 8.08 -5.54
N VAL A 24 -6.64 7.22 -6.26
CA VAL A 24 -7.82 7.63 -7.06
C VAL A 24 -9.14 7.52 -6.28
N LEU A 25 -9.15 6.81 -5.16
CA LEU A 25 -10.33 6.72 -4.31
C LEU A 25 -10.60 8.07 -3.63
N ASN A 26 -11.77 8.66 -3.90
CA ASN A 26 -12.27 9.85 -3.21
C ASN A 26 -12.85 9.51 -1.83
N ALA A 27 -12.07 8.81 -1.00
CA ALA A 27 -12.45 8.42 0.36
C ALA A 27 -11.21 8.33 1.26
N PRO A 28 -11.35 8.39 2.60
CA PRO A 28 -10.26 8.08 3.50
C PRO A 28 -9.80 6.63 3.32
N VAL A 29 -8.56 6.44 2.88
CA VAL A 29 -7.96 5.11 2.66
C VAL A 29 -6.83 4.90 3.67
N GLN A 30 -6.83 3.74 4.32
CA GLN A 30 -5.68 3.20 5.03
C GLN A 30 -5.05 2.14 4.13
N LEU A 31 -3.77 2.32 3.78
CA LEU A 31 -3.02 1.40 2.95
C LEU A 31 -1.98 0.70 3.81
N PHE A 32 -2.05 -0.62 3.86
CA PHE A 32 -1.10 -1.47 4.57
C PHE A 32 -0.22 -2.17 3.53
N ASP A 33 1.10 -2.03 3.66
CA ASP A 33 2.06 -2.77 2.84
C ASP A 33 2.43 -4.07 3.57
N CYS A 34 1.79 -5.17 3.17
CA CYS A 34 2.00 -6.48 3.76
C CYS A 34 3.00 -7.35 2.97
N ASP A 35 3.77 -6.74 2.06
CA ASP A 35 4.87 -7.44 1.40
C ASP A 35 6.03 -7.61 2.39
N VAL A 36 6.27 -8.85 2.83
CA VAL A 36 7.29 -9.19 3.83
C VAL A 36 8.70 -9.07 3.26
N GLU A 37 8.86 -9.31 1.96
CA GLU A 37 10.17 -9.30 1.30
C GLU A 37 10.58 -7.87 0.95
N GLU A 38 9.69 -7.12 0.31
CA GLU A 38 10.02 -5.81 -0.27
C GLU A 38 8.86 -4.80 -0.14
N PRO A 39 8.64 -4.20 1.05
CA PRO A 39 7.64 -3.15 1.21
C PRO A 39 8.07 -1.88 0.48
N ASN A 40 7.25 -1.40 -0.46
CA ASN A 40 7.59 -0.36 -1.45
C ASN A 40 6.58 0.80 -1.51
N VAL A 41 5.45 0.73 -0.80
CA VAL A 41 4.40 1.78 -0.85
C VAL A 41 4.96 3.17 -0.54
N HIS A 42 5.85 3.26 0.45
CA HIS A 42 6.46 4.49 0.92
C HIS A 42 7.29 5.23 -0.15
N LEU A 43 7.73 4.54 -1.21
CA LEU A 43 8.44 5.14 -2.33
C LEU A 43 7.51 5.98 -3.23
N PHE A 44 6.22 5.62 -3.27
CA PHE A 44 5.22 6.25 -4.16
C PHE A 44 4.30 7.23 -3.45
N LEU A 45 3.98 6.95 -2.18
CA LEU A 45 3.10 7.78 -1.36
C LEU A 45 3.89 8.34 -0.18
N LYS A 46 4.08 9.66 -0.17
CA LYS A 46 4.68 10.35 0.96
C LYS A 46 3.68 10.38 2.12
N GLY A 47 3.96 9.61 3.17
CA GLY A 47 3.27 9.70 4.45
C GLY A 47 4.03 10.57 5.44
N THR A 48 3.32 11.11 6.42
CA THR A 48 3.94 11.61 7.65
C THR A 48 3.98 10.44 8.62
N ALA A 49 5.16 10.07 9.13
CA ALA A 49 5.24 9.09 10.20
C ALA A 49 4.41 9.60 11.38
N ARG A 50 3.34 8.88 11.73
CA ARG A 50 2.73 9.01 13.06
C ARG A 50 3.50 8.01 13.93
N GLY A 51 4.05 8.51 15.04
CA GLY A 51 4.84 7.71 15.97
C GLY A 51 4.09 6.44 16.38
N GLU A 52 4.86 5.42 16.75
CA GLU A 52 4.33 4.20 17.35
C GLU A 52 3.50 4.60 18.57
N ASP A 53 2.19 4.36 18.51
CA ASP A 53 1.36 4.38 19.72
C ASP A 53 1.90 3.26 20.62
N VAL A 54 2.64 3.65 21.66
CA VAL A 54 3.18 2.77 22.72
C VAL A 54 2.06 2.24 23.59
#